data_AF-A0A957C6D1-F1
#
_entry.id   AF-A0A957C6D1-F1
#
_cell.length_a   1.000
_cell.length_b   1.000
_cell.length_c   1.000
_cell.angle_alpha   90.00
_cell.angle_beta   90.00
_cell.angle_gamma   90.00
#
_symmetry.space_group_name_H-M   'P 1'
#
loop_
_entity.id
_entity.type
_entity.pdbx_description
1 polymer ?
#
loop_
_entity_poly.entity_id
_entity_poly.type
_entity_poly.pdbx_seq_one_letter_code
_entity_poly.pdbx_strand_id
1 'polypeptide(L)'
;MMESMRDFAPYFRNGLLYLPPRTVDMLVMAGLDATIGQAALHGLALDDHKVEIGQINQALELLLSEMEEDTQAFQTLSSNDTQFMLTGKSGS
;
A
#
# COMPACT_ATOMS: atom_id res chain seq x y z
N MET A 1 4.00 -12.49 18.13
CA MET A 1 4.26 -11.03 18.01
C MET A 1 2.95 -10.41 17.57
N MET A 2 2.40 -9.43 18.31
CA MET A 2 1.21 -8.72 17.85
C MET A 2 1.62 -7.84 16.67
N GLU A 3 0.91 -7.96 15.56
CA GLU A 3 1.11 -7.09 14.42
C GLU A 3 0.60 -5.68 14.78
N SER A 4 1.28 -4.64 14.30
CA SER A 4 0.89 -3.26 14.50
C SER A 4 0.31 -2.69 13.22
N MET A 5 -0.60 -1.72 13.30
CA MET A 5 -1.07 -0.98 12.12
C MET A 5 0.10 -0.38 11.32
N ARG A 6 1.19 -0.01 11.99
CA ARG A 6 2.41 0.54 11.34
C ARG A 6 3.15 -0.47 10.46
N ASP A 7 2.89 -1.76 10.65
CA ASP A 7 3.48 -2.81 9.84
C ASP A 7 2.84 -2.88 8.45
N PHE A 8 1.66 -2.27 8.26
CA PHE A 8 0.89 -2.34 7.02
C PHE A 8 0.51 -0.98 6.42
N ALA A 9 0.30 0.04 7.26
CA ALA A 9 -0.19 1.34 6.82
C ALA A 9 0.87 2.12 6.02
N PRO A 10 0.53 2.65 4.82
CA PRO A 10 1.35 3.64 4.15
C PRO A 10 1.59 4.88 5.02
N TYR A 11 2.67 5.61 4.74
CA TYR A 11 2.95 6.86 5.44
C TYR A 11 3.68 7.86 4.55
N PHE A 12 3.51 9.15 4.86
CA PHE A 12 4.24 10.23 4.21
C PHE A 12 5.46 10.65 5.02
N ARG A 13 6.58 10.86 4.33
CA ARG A 13 7.80 11.45 4.92
C ARG A 13 8.51 12.31 3.89
N ASN A 14 8.81 13.56 4.23
CA ASN A 14 9.47 14.51 3.34
C ASN A 14 8.79 14.68 1.97
N GLY A 15 7.45 14.63 1.93
CA GLY A 15 6.67 14.76 0.69
C GLY A 15 6.63 13.51 -0.19
N LEU A 16 7.21 12.40 0.25
CA LEU A 16 7.18 11.12 -0.45
C LEU A 16 6.25 10.13 0.27
N LEU A 17 5.56 9.30 -0.51
CA LEU A 17 4.74 8.19 -0.05
C LEU A 17 5.61 6.94 0.15
N TYR A 18 5.56 6.35 1.33
CA TYR A 18 6.27 5.11 1.64
C TYR A 18 5.28 3.99 1.95
N LEU A 19 5.66 2.78 1.56
CA LEU A 19 5.00 1.56 2.01
C LEU A 19 5.88 0.82 3.02
N PRO A 20 5.30 0.26 4.10
CA PRO A 20 6.02 -0.65 4.98
C PRO A 20 6.53 -1.90 4.24
N PRO A 21 7.65 -2.49 4.67
CA PRO A 21 8.20 -3.70 4.04
C PRO A 21 7.20 -4.84 3.89
N ARG A 22 6.40 -5.12 4.92
CA ARG A 22 5.41 -6.20 4.85
C ARG A 22 4.33 -5.92 3.81
N THR A 23 3.86 -4.69 3.69
CA THR A 23 2.91 -4.30 2.64
C THR A 23 3.51 -4.52 1.26
N VAL A 24 4.77 -4.13 1.06
CA VAL A 24 5.48 -4.36 -0.20
C VAL A 24 5.57 -5.84 -0.51
N ASP A 25 5.98 -6.67 0.46
CA ASP A 25 6.08 -8.12 0.28
C ASP A 25 4.73 -8.74 -0.12
N MET A 26 3.64 -8.34 0.55
CA MET A 26 2.29 -8.80 0.24
C MET A 26 1.85 -8.38 -1.16
N LEU A 27 2.12 -7.13 -1.56
CA LEU A 27 1.76 -6.63 -2.89
C LEU A 27 2.56 -7.33 -4.00
N VAL A 28 3.85 -7.60 -3.77
CA VAL A 28 4.69 -8.35 -4.72
C VAL A 28 4.20 -9.78 -4.87
N MET A 29 3.81 -10.42 -3.76
CA MET A 29 3.16 -11.73 -3.80
C MET A 29 1.83 -11.71 -4.56
N ALA A 30 1.08 -10.61 -4.48
CA ALA A 30 -0.15 -10.38 -5.24
C ALA A 30 0.08 -9.95 -6.70
N GLY A 31 1.35 -9.90 -7.17
CA GLY A 31 1.70 -9.65 -8.56
C GLY A 31 2.20 -8.24 -8.87
N LEU A 32 2.48 -7.39 -7.87
CA LEU A 32 3.18 -6.12 -8.08
C LEU A 32 4.62 -6.37 -8.57
N ASP A 33 5.07 -5.58 -9.54
CA ASP A 33 6.47 -5.61 -9.97
C ASP A 33 7.42 -5.30 -8.81
N ALA A 34 8.42 -6.15 -8.60
CA ALA A 34 9.34 -6.03 -7.47
C ALA A 34 10.13 -4.72 -7.48
N THR A 35 10.40 -4.14 -8.65
CA THR A 35 11.09 -2.84 -8.79
C THR A 35 10.22 -1.70 -8.26
N ILE A 36 8.91 -1.76 -8.50
CA ILE A 36 7.94 -0.80 -7.95
C ILE A 36 7.86 -0.96 -6.43
N GLY A 37 7.80 -2.21 -5.95
CA GLY A 37 7.86 -2.51 -4.53
C GLY A 37 9.10 -1.90 -3.85
N GLN A 38 10.28 -2.07 -4.44
CA GLN A 38 11.51 -1.45 -3.97
C GLN A 38 11.45 0.08 -4.00
N ALA A 39 10.92 0.68 -5.07
CA ALA A 39 10.75 2.13 -5.14
C ALA A 39 9.83 2.65 -4.02
N ALA A 40 8.76 1.92 -3.69
CA ALA A 40 7.85 2.25 -2.59
C ALA A 40 8.51 2.19 -1.20
N LEU A 41 9.54 1.36 -1.01
CA LEU A 41 10.36 1.36 0.22
C LEU A 41 11.24 2.59 0.33
N HIS A 42 11.67 3.15 -0.81
CA HIS A 42 12.53 4.33 -0.89
C HIS A 42 11.76 5.66 -0.99
N GLY A 43 10.44 5.58 -1.14
CA GLY A 43 9.54 6.72 -1.20
C GLY A 43 9.22 7.12 -2.63
N LEU A 44 7.93 7.31 -2.90
CA LEU A 44 7.39 7.72 -4.20
C LEU A 44 6.91 9.17 -4.13
N ALA A 45 7.38 10.01 -5.05
CA ALA A 45 6.81 11.35 -5.23
C ALA A 45 5.47 11.23 -5.95
N LEU A 46 4.40 11.77 -5.36
CA LEU A 46 3.03 11.64 -5.89
C LEU A 46 2.88 12.20 -7.31
N ASP A 47 3.65 13.22 -7.66
CA ASP A 47 3.57 13.85 -8.96
C ASP A 47 4.35 13.12 -10.06
N ASP A 48 5.50 12.53 -9.69
CA ASP A 48 6.42 11.88 -10.64
C ASP A 48 6.15 10.38 -10.80
N HIS A 49 5.52 9.73 -9.81
CA HIS A 49 5.35 8.27 -9.76
C HIS A 49 3.88 7.84 -9.88
N LYS A 50 3.07 8.58 -10.65
CA LYS A 50 1.62 8.31 -10.78
C LYS A 50 1.33 6.93 -11.36
N VAL A 51 2.19 6.43 -12.26
CA VAL A 51 2.02 5.13 -12.90
C VAL A 51 2.27 4.01 -11.89
N GLU A 52 3.36 4.10 -11.14
CA GLU A 52 3.75 3.18 -10.09
C GLU A 52 2.71 3.12 -8.97
N ILE A 53 2.22 4.29 -8.53
CA ILE A 53 1.14 4.38 -7.54
C ILE A 53 -0.15 3.74 -8.10
N GLY A 54 -0.45 3.92 -9.38
CA GLY A 54 -1.57 3.24 -10.04
C GLY A 54 -1.43 1.71 -10.05
N GLN A 55 -0.21 1.19 -10.24
CA GLN A 55 0.07 -0.25 -10.20
C GLN A 55 0.00 -0.81 -8.77
N ILE A 56 0.47 -0.05 -7.79
CA ILE A 56 0.30 -0.36 -6.36
C ILE A 56 -1.18 -0.45 -6.00
N ASN A 57 -2.02 0.47 -6.49
CA ASN A 57 -3.47 0.42 -6.26
C ASN A 57 -4.12 -0.83 -6.84
N GLN A 58 -3.76 -1.21 -8.07
CA GLN A 58 -4.30 -2.42 -8.70
C GLN A 58 -3.88 -3.67 -7.94
N ALA A 59 -2.60 -3.77 -7.54
CA ALA A 59 -2.11 -4.88 -6.72
C ALA A 59 -2.79 -4.93 -5.35
N LEU A 60 -3.10 -3.77 -4.76
CA LEU A 60 -3.80 -3.67 -3.49
C LEU A 60 -5.26 -4.17 -3.60
N GLU A 61 -5.98 -3.78 -4.65
CA GLU A 61 -7.35 -4.26 -4.88
C GLU A 61 -7.39 -5.79 -5.04
N LEU A 62 -6.45 -6.35 -5.80
CA LEU A 62 -6.30 -7.79 -5.95
C LEU A 62 -5.99 -8.47 -4.62
N LEU A 63 -4.99 -7.95 -3.88
CA LEU A 63 -4.62 -8.47 -2.57
C LEU A 63 -5.81 -8.47 -1.60
N LEU A 64 -6.57 -7.37 -1.51
CA LEU A 64 -7.74 -7.29 -0.64
C LEU A 64 -8.85 -8.28 -1.04
N SER A 65 -9.01 -8.58 -2.32
CA SER A 65 -10.01 -9.55 -2.79
C SER A 65 -9.72 -11.00 -2.39
N GLU A 66 -8.47 -11.31 -2.03
CA GLU A 66 -8.01 -12.65 -1.65
C GLU A 66 -7.80 -12.80 -0.13
N MET A 67 -7.90 -11.71 0.63
CA MET A 67 -7.62 -11.68 2.07
C MET A 67 -8.85 -11.93 2.94
N GLU A 68 -8.63 -12.53 4.11
CA GLU A 68 -9.65 -12.66 5.16
C GLU A 68 -9.88 -11.31 5.87
N GLU A 69 -11.16 -10.90 5.99
CA GLU A 69 -11.56 -9.58 6.47
C GLU A 69 -11.23 -9.32 7.96
N ASP A 70 -11.08 -10.38 8.75
CA ASP A 70 -10.79 -10.30 10.19
C ASP A 70 -9.30 -10.10 10.50
N THR A 71 -8.44 -10.13 9.48
CA THR A 71 -7.00 -9.89 9.65
C THR A 71 -6.70 -8.40 9.85
N GLN A 72 -5.72 -8.10 10.70
CA GLN A 72 -5.28 -6.73 10.94
C GLN A 72 -4.69 -6.06 9.68
N ALA A 73 -4.06 -6.87 8.83
CA ALA A 73 -3.57 -6.43 7.54
C ALA A 73 -4.73 -5.97 6.64
N PHE A 74 -5.81 -6.76 6.54
CA PHE A 74 -6.99 -6.37 5.77
C PHE A 74 -7.60 -5.08 6.32
N GLN A 75 -7.84 -4.99 7.63
CA GLN A 75 -8.44 -3.80 8.25
C GLN A 75 -7.60 -2.53 8.03
N THR A 76 -6.28 -2.66 8.04
CA THR A 76 -5.38 -1.52 7.82
C THR A 76 -5.33 -1.10 6.36
N LEU A 77 -5.23 -2.07 5.45
CA LEU A 77 -5.08 -1.85 4.01
C LEU A 77 -6.40 -1.42 3.32
N SER A 78 -7.54 -1.87 3.84
CA SER A 78 -8.88 -1.45 3.40
C SER A 78 -9.35 -0.15 4.06
N SER A 79 -8.62 0.38 5.05
CA SER A 79 -9.02 1.61 5.74
C SER A 79 -9.08 2.82 4.80
N ASN A 80 -10.02 3.72 5.07
CA ASN A 80 -10.19 4.96 4.31
C ASN A 80 -8.91 5.80 4.25
N ASP A 81 -8.11 5.80 5.31
CA ASP A 81 -6.84 6.51 5.35
C ASP A 81 -5.85 5.92 4.34
N THR A 82 -5.65 4.61 4.36
CA THR A 82 -4.76 3.91 3.40
C THR A 82 -5.23 4.10 1.97
N GLN A 83 -6.53 3.94 1.72
CA GLN A 83 -7.14 4.15 0.41
C GLN A 83 -6.95 5.60 -0.06
N PHE A 84 -7.14 6.59 0.82
CA PHE A 84 -6.91 8.00 0.50
C PHE A 84 -5.44 8.28 0.17
N MET A 85 -4.49 7.73 0.93
CA MET A 85 -3.06 7.94 0.69
C MET A 85 -2.60 7.39 -0.67
N LEU A 86 -3.17 6.26 -1.10
CA LEU A 86 -2.75 5.57 -2.32
C LEU A 86 -3.53 5.98 -3.56
N THR A 87 -4.81 6.33 -3.41
CA THR A 87 -5.69 6.66 -4.55
C THR A 87 -6.03 8.15 -4.65
N GLY A 88 -5.81 8.92 -3.58
CA GLY A 88 -6.30 10.30 -3.45
C GLY A 88 -7.83 10.42 -3.38
N LYS A 89 -8.56 9.29 -3.33
CA LYS A 89 -10.01 9.26 -3.22
C LYS A 89 -10.40 8.98 -1.78
N SER A 90 -11.14 9.90 -1.18
CA SER A 90 -11.89 9.61 0.03
C SER A 90 -13.05 8.70 -0.37
N GLY A 91 -13.14 7.50 0.23
CA GLY A 91 -14.26 6.60 -0.01
C GLY A 91 -15.60 7.34 0.12
N SER A 92 -16.41 7.27 -0.93
CA SER A 92 -17.78 7.79 -0.99
C SER A 92 -18.76 6.80 -0.40
#